data_AF-A0A1F5N407-F1
#
_entry.id   AF-A0A1F5N407-F1
#
_cell.length_a   1.000
_cell.length_b   1.000
_cell.length_c   1.000
_cell.angle_alpha   90.00
_cell.angle_beta   90.00
_cell.angle_gamma   90.00
#
_symmetry.space_group_name_H-M   'P 1'
#
loop_
_entity.id
_entity.type
_entity.pdbx_description
1 polymer ?
#
loop_
_entity_poly.entity_id
_entity_poly.type
_entity_poly.pdbx_seq_one_letter_code
_entity_poly.pdbx_strand_id
1 'polypeptide(L)'
;MYKQVKAYASSLKLRYKKARRKEKRVILDEFTKTADYDRKYAAKLLRGAYQYTNKITLTREDRKRVLKISPATIDRLFKKYRKRPKLKGRSYTKSGTLLKSQIPIRTFSGWDENKVGFEEIDLVGHEGGLAKGDFAHTLNWTDVKVCWTEQVAVINKAQVHVFAGIERIRARLPFFLLGIDSDSGSEFINAHLYRYCISLVDLKEKIDAVLKRLKPTKLQ
;
A
#
# COMPACT_ATOMS: atom_id res chain seq x y z
N MET A 1 20.29 -31.93 -1.36
CA MET A 1 19.62 -30.70 -1.84
C MET A 1 19.07 -29.81 -0.70
N TYR A 2 18.04 -30.19 0.07
CA TYR A 2 17.43 -29.32 1.10
C TYR A 2 18.41 -28.72 2.13
N LYS A 3 19.28 -29.56 2.72
CA LYS A 3 20.27 -29.12 3.72
C LYS A 3 21.27 -28.11 3.13
N GLN A 4 21.67 -28.27 1.87
CA GLN A 4 22.63 -27.41 1.18
C GLN A 4 22.03 -26.03 0.88
N VAL A 5 20.80 -25.96 0.37
CA VAL A 5 20.14 -24.68 0.08
C VAL A 5 19.80 -23.92 1.37
N LYS A 6 19.47 -24.62 2.46
CA LYS A 6 19.28 -24.00 3.79
C LYS A 6 20.58 -23.39 4.33
N ALA A 7 21.70 -24.09 4.19
CA ALA A 7 23.02 -23.58 4.59
C ALA A 7 23.42 -22.37 3.73
N TYR A 8 23.22 -22.45 2.42
CA TYR A 8 23.49 -21.38 1.46
C TYR A 8 22.60 -20.13 1.69
N ALA A 9 21.30 -20.31 1.94
CA ALA A 9 20.42 -19.20 2.32
C ALA A 9 20.87 -18.55 3.65
N SER A 10 21.37 -19.35 4.59
CA SER A 10 21.83 -18.85 5.89
C SER A 10 23.12 -18.03 5.77
N SER A 11 24.06 -18.44 4.92
CA SER A 11 25.28 -17.66 4.65
C SER A 11 24.98 -16.35 3.90
N LEU A 12 23.99 -16.35 3.01
CA LEU A 12 23.61 -15.14 2.24
C LEU A 12 22.81 -14.11 3.04
N LYS A 13 22.14 -14.49 4.13
CA LYS A 13 21.30 -13.57 4.93
C LYS A 13 22.06 -12.33 5.41
N LEU A 14 23.28 -12.49 5.92
CA LEU A 14 24.05 -11.36 6.45
C LEU A 14 24.46 -10.40 5.33
N ARG A 15 24.95 -10.94 4.21
CA ARG A 15 25.34 -10.18 3.01
C ARG A 15 24.13 -9.44 2.42
N TYR A 16 22.99 -10.12 2.31
CA TYR A 16 21.75 -9.54 1.80
C TYR A 16 21.21 -8.41 2.68
N LYS A 17 21.30 -8.53 4.02
CA LYS A 17 20.85 -7.47 4.95
C LYS A 17 21.69 -6.20 4.81
N LYS A 18 23.01 -6.33 4.68
CA LYS A 18 23.95 -5.20 4.57
C LYS A 18 24.05 -4.60 3.17
N ALA A 19 23.60 -5.33 2.14
CA ALA A 19 23.67 -4.92 0.74
C ALA A 19 22.76 -3.73 0.37
N ARG A 20 23.25 -2.89 -0.54
CA ARG A 20 22.50 -1.82 -1.22
C ARG A 20 21.56 -2.41 -2.29
N ARG A 21 20.64 -1.60 -2.84
CA ARG A 21 19.59 -2.08 -3.75
C ARG A 21 20.13 -2.84 -4.98
N LYS A 22 21.21 -2.34 -5.60
CA LYS A 22 21.87 -3.00 -6.75
C LYS A 22 22.48 -4.35 -6.36
N GLU A 23 23.16 -4.41 -5.21
CA GLU A 23 23.79 -5.64 -4.69
C GLU A 23 22.76 -6.69 -4.26
N LYS A 24 21.65 -6.27 -3.64
CA LYS A 24 20.50 -7.13 -3.31
C LYS A 24 19.92 -7.79 -4.56
N ARG A 25 19.87 -7.07 -5.69
CA ARG A 25 19.40 -7.61 -6.98
C ARG A 25 20.27 -8.79 -7.41
N VAL A 26 21.59 -8.61 -7.40
CA VAL A 26 22.58 -9.64 -7.77
C VAL A 26 22.49 -10.86 -6.87
N ILE A 27 22.44 -10.66 -5.54
CA ILE A 27 22.30 -11.76 -4.57
C ILE A 27 21.00 -12.56 -4.80
N LEU A 28 19.91 -11.87 -5.15
CA LEU A 28 18.65 -12.56 -5.48
C LEU A 28 18.72 -13.30 -6.81
N ASP A 29 19.37 -12.74 -7.84
CA ASP A 29 19.54 -13.40 -9.13
C ASP A 29 20.38 -14.68 -9.00
N GLU A 30 21.46 -14.64 -8.21
CA GLU A 30 22.28 -15.80 -7.90
C GLU A 30 21.47 -16.85 -7.11
N PHE A 31 20.84 -16.43 -6.01
CA PHE A 31 20.10 -17.35 -5.14
C PHE A 31 18.91 -18.01 -5.85
N THR A 32 18.17 -17.26 -6.66
CA THR A 32 17.02 -17.80 -7.40
C THR A 32 17.43 -18.84 -8.45
N LYS A 33 18.55 -18.60 -9.16
CA LYS A 33 19.14 -19.58 -10.10
C LYS A 33 19.59 -20.87 -9.41
N THR A 34 20.23 -20.77 -8.25
CA THR A 34 20.77 -21.93 -7.54
C THR A 34 19.70 -22.71 -6.78
N ALA A 35 18.75 -22.02 -6.15
CA ALA A 35 17.77 -22.63 -5.24
C ALA A 35 16.43 -22.98 -5.91
N ASP A 36 16.21 -22.54 -7.15
CA ASP A 36 14.94 -22.69 -7.88
C ASP A 36 13.75 -22.16 -7.07
N TYR A 37 13.92 -20.95 -6.52
CA TYR A 37 12.88 -20.22 -5.80
C TYR A 37 12.45 -19.00 -6.59
N ASP A 38 11.17 -18.66 -6.47
CA ASP A 38 10.67 -17.37 -6.93
C ASP A 38 11.39 -16.20 -6.20
N ARG A 39 11.64 -15.12 -6.94
CA ARG A 39 12.38 -13.96 -6.45
C ARG A 39 11.74 -13.30 -5.23
N LYS A 40 10.39 -13.27 -5.15
CA LYS A 40 9.69 -12.71 -3.98
C LYS A 40 9.88 -13.62 -2.77
N TYR A 41 9.79 -14.94 -2.95
CA TYR A 41 10.03 -15.90 -1.87
C TYR A 41 11.47 -15.83 -1.37
N ALA A 42 12.45 -15.82 -2.27
CA ALA A 42 13.87 -15.65 -1.96
C ALA A 42 14.13 -14.37 -1.13
N ALA A 43 13.55 -13.24 -1.55
CA ALA A 43 13.72 -11.98 -0.83
C ALA A 43 13.09 -12.02 0.57
N LYS A 44 11.93 -12.66 0.75
CA LYS A 44 11.30 -12.86 2.06
C LYS A 44 12.13 -13.80 2.95
N LEU A 45 12.70 -14.85 2.38
CA LEU A 45 13.57 -15.81 3.08
C LEU A 45 14.87 -15.14 3.57
N LEU A 46 15.56 -14.37 2.72
CA LEU A 46 16.81 -13.69 3.06
C LEU A 46 16.60 -12.49 4.02
N ARG A 47 15.42 -11.87 4.03
CA ARG A 47 15.03 -10.90 5.07
C ARG A 47 14.75 -11.54 6.42
N GLY A 48 14.52 -12.85 6.48
CA GLY A 48 14.13 -13.56 7.69
C GLY A 48 12.63 -13.49 7.99
N ALA A 49 11.82 -12.98 7.06
CA ALA A 49 10.36 -12.96 7.19
C ALA A 49 9.73 -14.35 7.01
N TYR A 50 10.45 -15.27 6.37
CA TYR A 50 10.01 -16.64 6.11
C TYR A 50 11.03 -17.63 6.67
N GLN A 51 10.52 -18.74 7.21
CA GLN A 51 11.32 -19.91 7.52
C GLN A 51 11.44 -20.78 6.27
N TYR A 52 12.56 -21.48 6.14
CA TYR A 52 12.79 -22.40 5.04
C TYR A 52 11.79 -23.56 5.15
N THR A 53 10.80 -23.61 4.25
CA THR A 53 9.87 -24.73 4.17
C THR A 53 10.45 -25.79 3.24
N ASN A 54 10.29 -27.08 3.57
CA ASN A 54 10.59 -28.15 2.62
C ASN A 54 9.93 -27.81 1.28
N LYS A 55 10.69 -27.92 0.18
CA LYS A 55 10.09 -27.88 -1.16
C LYS A 55 9.05 -28.99 -1.16
N ILE A 56 7.77 -28.64 -1.28
CA ILE A 56 6.70 -29.63 -1.30
C ILE A 56 6.87 -30.38 -2.63
N THR A 57 7.43 -31.59 -2.56
CA THR A 57 7.48 -32.48 -3.70
C THR A 57 6.08 -33.04 -3.90
N LEU A 58 5.36 -32.49 -4.88
CA LEU A 58 4.06 -33.01 -5.26
C LEU A 58 4.25 -34.23 -6.16
N THR A 59 3.51 -35.30 -5.89
CA THR A 59 3.39 -36.40 -6.84
C THR A 59 2.70 -35.90 -8.11
N ARG A 60 2.84 -36.64 -9.22
CA ARG A 60 2.16 -36.30 -10.48
C ARG A 60 0.64 -36.21 -10.31
N GLU A 61 0.09 -37.03 -9.42
CA GLU A 61 -1.33 -37.07 -9.11
C GLU A 61 -1.77 -35.88 -8.25
N ASP A 62 -1.01 -35.52 -7.22
CA ASP A 62 -1.32 -34.35 -6.41
C ASP A 62 -1.20 -33.05 -7.21
N ARG A 63 -0.26 -32.98 -8.15
CA ARG A 63 -0.14 -31.85 -9.08
C ARG A 63 -1.39 -31.71 -9.95
N LYS A 64 -1.93 -32.81 -10.49
CA LYS A 64 -3.20 -32.80 -11.24
C LYS A 64 -4.36 -32.32 -10.38
N ARG A 65 -4.45 -32.78 -9.13
CA ARG A 65 -5.50 -32.35 -8.18
C ARG A 65 -5.42 -30.86 -7.88
N VAL A 66 -4.22 -30.34 -7.62
CA VAL A 66 -4.00 -28.90 -7.35
C VAL A 66 -4.27 -28.03 -8.58
N LEU A 67 -4.05 -28.53 -9.80
CA LEU A 67 -4.38 -27.77 -11.02
C LEU A 67 -5.87 -27.78 -11.36
N LYS A 68 -6.62 -28.79 -10.93
CA LYS A 68 -8.08 -28.92 -11.20
C LYS A 68 -8.97 -28.26 -10.15
N ILE A 69 -8.47 -28.10 -8.93
CA ILE A 69 -9.29 -27.60 -7.81
C ILE A 69 -9.65 -26.12 -8.00
N SER A 70 -10.90 -25.76 -7.70
CA SER A 70 -11.35 -24.37 -7.78
C SER A 70 -10.84 -23.52 -6.60
N PRO A 71 -10.68 -22.19 -6.77
CA PRO A 71 -10.28 -21.29 -5.68
C PRO A 71 -11.15 -21.43 -4.42
N ALA A 72 -12.46 -21.54 -4.57
CA ALA A 72 -13.39 -21.72 -3.45
C ALA A 72 -13.15 -23.02 -2.68
N THR A 73 -12.81 -24.11 -3.38
CA THR A 73 -12.51 -25.39 -2.74
C THR A 73 -11.16 -25.35 -2.04
N ILE A 74 -10.15 -24.69 -2.63
CA ILE A 74 -8.87 -24.41 -1.96
C ILE A 74 -9.15 -23.67 -0.63
N ASP A 75 -9.91 -22.58 -0.66
CA ASP A 75 -10.17 -21.79 0.55
C ASP A 75 -10.90 -22.59 1.63
N ARG A 76 -11.85 -23.45 1.22
CA ARG A 76 -12.55 -24.36 2.14
C ARG A 76 -11.60 -25.38 2.78
N LEU A 77 -10.70 -25.99 2.01
CA LEU A 77 -9.69 -26.94 2.53
C LEU A 77 -8.69 -26.25 3.46
N PHE A 78 -8.23 -25.04 3.09
CA PHE A 78 -7.28 -24.26 3.90
C PHE A 78 -7.91 -23.64 5.14
N LYS A 79 -9.25 -23.57 5.24
CA LYS A 79 -9.97 -22.99 6.39
C LYS A 79 -9.55 -23.59 7.72
N LYS A 80 -9.31 -24.92 7.78
CA LYS A 80 -8.86 -25.62 8.99
C LYS A 80 -7.43 -25.22 9.40
N TYR A 81 -6.56 -24.97 8.43
CA TYR A 81 -5.14 -24.64 8.65
C TYR A 81 -4.89 -23.13 8.86
N ARG A 82 -5.81 -22.27 8.41
CA ARG A 82 -5.81 -20.82 8.71
C ARG A 82 -6.26 -20.51 10.15
N LYS A 83 -6.81 -21.48 10.89
CA LYS A 83 -7.14 -21.37 12.33
C LYS A 83 -5.92 -21.52 13.26
N ARG A 84 -4.73 -21.05 12.86
CA ARG A 84 -3.66 -20.81 13.85
C ARG A 84 -4.12 -19.66 14.76
N PRO A 85 -3.69 -19.59 16.03
CA PRO A 85 -3.97 -18.44 16.87
C PRO A 85 -3.45 -17.21 16.13
N LYS A 86 -4.40 -16.41 15.61
CA LYS A 86 -4.07 -15.11 15.07
C LYS A 86 -3.61 -14.32 16.29
N LEU A 87 -2.33 -13.98 16.37
CA LEU A 87 -1.98 -12.68 16.93
C LEU A 87 -2.87 -11.71 16.16
N LYS A 88 -3.97 -11.27 16.79
CA LYS A 88 -4.83 -10.25 16.18
C LYS A 88 -3.89 -9.09 15.91
N GLY A 89 -3.64 -8.80 14.63
CA GLY A 89 -3.13 -7.48 14.28
C GLY A 89 -4.07 -6.48 14.96
N ARG A 90 -3.51 -5.58 15.76
CA ARG A 90 -4.28 -4.50 16.36
C ARG A 90 -4.74 -3.61 15.20
N SER A 91 -5.95 -3.85 14.74
CA SER A 91 -6.60 -3.04 13.74
C SER A 91 -7.51 -2.07 14.48
N TYR A 92 -7.27 -0.77 14.31
CA TYR A 92 -8.11 0.29 14.86
C TYR A 92 -9.38 0.53 14.02
N THR A 93 -9.52 -0.14 12.87
CA THR A 93 -10.64 0.09 11.95
C THR A 93 -11.85 -0.71 12.41
N LYS A 94 -12.89 -0.02 12.90
CA LYS A 94 -14.26 -0.55 12.92
C LYS A 94 -14.89 -0.25 11.55
N SER A 95 -15.56 -1.22 10.94
CA SER A 95 -16.23 -1.03 9.65
C SER A 95 -17.32 0.05 9.78
N GLY A 96 -17.04 1.26 9.29
CA GLY A 96 -18.04 2.32 9.17
C GLY A 96 -19.08 2.00 8.11
N THR A 97 -20.36 2.03 8.51
CA THR A 97 -21.55 1.87 7.69
C THR A 97 -21.92 3.22 7.04
N LEU A 98 -22.40 3.18 5.78
CA LEU A 98 -22.89 4.30 4.94
C LEU A 98 -21.85 5.20 4.24
N LEU A 99 -20.88 5.81 4.92
CA LEU A 99 -20.00 6.77 4.24
C LEU A 99 -19.09 6.11 3.18
N LYS A 100 -18.69 4.85 3.42
CA LYS A 100 -17.89 4.06 2.47
C LYS A 100 -18.58 3.86 1.12
N SER A 101 -19.91 3.76 1.08
CA SER A 101 -20.65 3.62 -0.18
C SER A 101 -20.81 4.93 -0.94
N GLN A 102 -20.60 6.07 -0.30
CA GLN A 102 -20.63 7.40 -0.94
C GLN A 102 -19.28 7.78 -1.55
N ILE A 103 -18.19 7.16 -1.11
CA ILE A 103 -16.86 7.38 -1.67
C ILE A 103 -16.71 6.51 -2.92
N PRO A 104 -16.52 7.09 -4.11
CA PRO A 104 -16.35 6.31 -5.34
C PRO A 104 -15.09 5.44 -5.25
N ILE A 105 -15.26 4.12 -5.27
CA ILE A 105 -14.13 3.20 -5.38
C ILE A 105 -13.71 3.16 -6.85
N ARG A 106 -12.64 3.87 -7.19
CA ARG A 106 -12.04 3.77 -8.52
C ARG A 106 -11.18 2.50 -8.58
N THR A 107 -11.61 1.53 -9.37
CA THR A 107 -10.84 0.31 -9.66
C THR A 107 -9.71 0.60 -10.66
N PHE A 108 -8.78 -0.33 -10.82
CA PHE A 108 -7.54 -0.23 -11.63
C PHE A 108 -7.70 0.39 -13.04
N SER A 109 -8.89 0.41 -13.64
CA SER A 109 -9.14 0.99 -14.96
C SER A 109 -9.35 2.52 -14.98
N GLY A 110 -9.49 3.18 -13.82
CA GLY A 110 -9.74 4.62 -13.71
C GLY A 110 -8.54 5.47 -13.28
N TRP A 111 -7.37 4.84 -13.08
CA TRP A 111 -6.14 5.48 -12.61
C TRP A 111 -5.16 5.67 -13.76
N ASP A 112 -4.95 6.93 -14.14
CA ASP A 112 -3.87 7.32 -15.04
C ASP A 112 -2.63 7.63 -14.19
N GLU A 113 -1.93 6.56 -13.77
CA GLU A 113 -0.67 6.66 -12.98
C GLU A 113 0.42 7.49 -13.68
N ASN A 114 0.22 7.85 -14.95
CA ASN A 114 1.12 8.72 -15.71
C ASN A 114 0.80 10.21 -15.56
N LYS A 115 -0.06 10.64 -14.62
CA LYS A 115 -0.30 12.06 -14.30
C LYS A 115 0.15 12.42 -12.88
N VAL A 116 0.71 13.62 -12.75
CA VAL A 116 1.04 14.24 -11.46
C VAL A 116 -0.25 14.76 -10.82
N GLY A 117 -0.35 14.69 -9.49
CA GLY A 117 -1.47 15.13 -8.68
C GLY A 117 -2.34 13.99 -8.14
N PHE A 118 -1.89 12.74 -8.25
CA PHE A 118 -2.58 11.60 -7.65
C PHE A 118 -1.78 11.10 -6.45
N GLU A 119 -2.38 11.25 -5.27
CA GLU A 119 -1.65 11.19 -4.01
C GLU A 119 -2.04 9.98 -3.18
N GLU A 120 -1.06 9.24 -2.66
CA GLU A 120 -1.23 8.26 -1.59
C GLU A 120 -0.96 8.92 -0.23
N ILE A 121 -1.90 8.80 0.71
CA ILE A 121 -1.79 9.34 2.07
C ILE A 121 -1.96 8.27 3.13
N ASP A 122 -1.20 8.37 4.21
CA ASP A 122 -1.25 7.44 5.35
C ASP A 122 -0.83 8.14 6.67
N LEU A 123 -1.25 7.58 7.82
CA LEU A 123 -0.82 8.01 9.15
C LEU A 123 0.17 7.03 9.76
N VAL A 124 1.31 7.54 10.20
CA VAL A 124 2.25 6.80 11.06
C VAL A 124 2.13 7.32 12.49
N GLY A 125 1.63 6.48 13.39
CA GLY A 125 1.55 6.79 14.81
C GLY A 125 2.89 6.65 15.53
N HIS A 126 3.13 7.55 16.49
CA HIS A 126 4.33 7.56 17.34
C HIS A 126 4.05 7.06 18.76
N GLU A 127 3.15 6.09 18.90
CA GLU A 127 2.70 5.56 20.19
C GLU A 127 3.64 4.53 20.84
N GLY A 128 4.74 4.17 20.18
CA GLY A 128 5.71 3.19 20.70
C GLY A 128 5.13 1.80 21.01
N GLY A 129 3.97 1.46 20.43
CA GLY A 129 3.25 0.21 20.65
C GLY A 129 2.19 0.24 21.78
N LEU A 130 1.96 1.40 22.39
CA LEU A 130 0.91 1.61 23.39
C LEU A 130 -0.39 2.09 22.73
N ALA A 131 -1.44 1.26 22.78
CA ALA A 131 -2.71 1.58 22.11
C ALA A 131 -3.62 2.56 22.86
N LYS A 132 -3.15 3.13 23.98
CA LYS A 132 -3.94 3.97 24.89
C LYS A 132 -3.17 5.25 25.20
N GLY A 133 -3.77 6.39 24.85
CA GLY A 133 -3.19 7.73 25.00
C GLY A 133 -3.40 8.58 23.73
N ASP A 134 -3.18 9.88 23.87
CA ASP A 134 -3.03 10.78 22.72
C ASP A 134 -1.57 10.81 22.30
N PHE A 135 -1.31 10.49 21.04
CA PHE A 135 0.03 10.42 20.49
C PHE A 135 0.10 11.21 19.20
N ALA A 136 1.24 11.86 18.95
CA ALA A 136 1.51 12.47 17.68
C ALA A 136 1.48 11.41 16.56
N HIS A 137 0.96 11.80 15.40
CA HIS A 137 1.03 11.02 14.18
C HIS A 137 1.72 11.86 13.10
N THR A 138 2.41 11.21 12.17
CA THR A 138 2.87 11.86 10.94
C THR A 138 1.89 11.52 9.83
N LEU A 139 1.31 12.55 9.23
CA LEU A 139 0.59 12.43 7.96
C LEU A 139 1.63 12.42 6.83
N ASN A 140 1.74 11.28 6.17
CA ASN A 140 2.56 11.08 4.99
C ASN A 140 1.73 11.32 3.74
N TRP A 141 2.36 11.91 2.73
CA TRP A 141 1.73 12.28 1.48
C TRP A 141 2.70 12.06 0.33
N THR A 142 2.30 11.32 -0.70
CA THR A 142 3.18 10.94 -1.82
C THR A 142 2.44 10.96 -3.16
N ASP A 143 2.94 11.71 -4.13
CA ASP A 143 2.46 11.62 -5.51
C ASP A 143 2.97 10.32 -6.16
N VAL A 144 2.06 9.57 -6.78
CA VAL A 144 2.36 8.24 -7.35
C VAL A 144 3.34 8.32 -8.53
N LYS A 145 3.26 9.35 -9.37
CA LYS A 145 4.04 9.44 -10.61
C LYS A 145 5.46 9.91 -10.36
N VAL A 146 5.61 11.04 -9.70
CA VAL A 146 6.91 11.70 -9.50
C VAL A 146 7.53 11.37 -8.15
N CYS A 147 6.82 10.64 -7.29
CA CYS A 147 7.25 10.30 -5.94
C CYS A 147 7.59 11.55 -5.11
N TRP A 148 6.93 12.69 -5.38
CA TRP A 148 7.05 13.89 -4.55
C TRP A 148 6.43 13.60 -3.20
N THR A 149 7.14 13.88 -2.11
CA THR A 149 6.63 13.57 -0.77
C THR A 149 6.57 14.83 0.09
N GLU A 150 5.48 14.93 0.86
CA GLU A 150 5.30 15.93 1.90
C GLU A 150 4.90 15.24 3.20
N GLN A 151 5.30 15.81 4.33
CA GLN A 151 4.94 15.29 5.64
C GLN A 151 4.51 16.43 6.56
N VAL A 152 3.62 16.12 7.49
CA VAL A 152 3.27 17.02 8.59
C VAL A 152 2.96 16.22 9.85
N ALA A 153 3.43 16.71 10.99
CA ALA A 153 3.02 16.16 12.29
C ALA A 153 1.62 16.65 12.63
N VAL A 154 0.78 15.73 13.10
CA VAL A 154 -0.56 15.99 13.64
C VAL A 154 -0.62 15.52 15.09
N ILE A 155 -1.35 16.25 15.94
CA ILE A 155 -1.36 16.04 17.39
C ILE A 155 -1.88 14.64 17.76
N ASN A 156 -2.91 14.17 17.05
CA ASN A 156 -3.40 12.80 17.09
C ASN A 156 -4.17 12.47 15.79
N LYS A 157 -4.75 11.27 15.72
CA LYS A 157 -5.53 10.80 14.56
C LYS A 157 -6.97 11.33 14.48
N ALA A 158 -7.36 12.29 15.31
CA ALA A 158 -8.70 12.86 15.21
C ALA A 158 -8.85 13.61 13.88
N GLN A 159 -10.03 13.48 13.29
CA GLN A 159 -10.32 13.94 11.92
C GLN A 159 -10.00 15.42 11.71
N VAL A 160 -10.26 16.26 12.71
CA VAL A 160 -9.97 17.70 12.67
C VAL A 160 -8.48 18.00 12.52
N HIS A 161 -7.62 17.24 13.19
CA HIS A 161 -6.17 17.44 13.13
C HIS A 161 -5.58 16.88 11.84
N VAL A 162 -6.11 15.74 11.38
CA VAL A 162 -5.73 15.16 10.08
C VAL A 162 -6.12 16.10 8.95
N PHE A 163 -7.34 16.65 8.97
CA PHE A 163 -7.83 17.61 7.98
C PHE A 163 -6.98 18.89 7.94
N ALA A 164 -6.66 19.47 9.10
CA ALA A 164 -5.74 20.61 9.17
C ALA A 164 -4.34 20.26 8.61
N GLY A 165 -3.88 19.03 8.81
CA GLY A 165 -2.67 18.50 8.17
C GLY A 165 -2.75 18.46 6.64
N ILE A 166 -3.89 17.99 6.11
CA ILE A 166 -4.17 17.93 4.66
C ILE A 166 -4.11 19.34 4.05
N GLU A 167 -4.74 20.34 4.67
CA GLU A 167 -4.71 21.72 4.18
C GLU A 167 -3.28 22.30 4.17
N ARG A 168 -2.50 22.02 5.22
CA ARG A 168 -1.09 22.45 5.30
C ARG A 168 -0.19 21.80 4.26
N ILE A 169 -0.41 20.54 3.92
CA ILE A 169 0.34 19.87 2.84
C ILE A 169 -0.08 20.44 1.50
N ARG A 170 -1.39 20.57 1.25
CA ARG A 170 -1.88 21.10 -0.02
C ARG A 170 -1.32 22.48 -0.35
N ALA A 171 -1.21 23.37 0.63
CA ALA A 171 -0.64 24.70 0.43
C ALA A 171 0.83 24.69 -0.04
N ARG A 172 1.54 23.56 0.14
CA ARG A 172 2.94 23.37 -0.25
C ARG A 172 3.11 22.60 -1.57
N LEU A 173 2.06 21.95 -2.07
CA LEU A 173 2.18 21.12 -3.27
C LEU A 173 2.50 21.99 -4.50
N PRO A 174 3.52 21.64 -5.30
CA PRO A 174 3.87 22.38 -6.52
C PRO A 174 2.97 22.04 -7.72
N PHE A 175 1.88 21.29 -7.51
CA PHE A 175 0.97 20.82 -8.54
C PHE A 175 -0.47 20.75 -8.03
N PHE A 176 -1.41 20.68 -8.96
CA PHE A 176 -2.83 20.53 -8.64
C PHE A 176 -3.13 19.12 -8.12
N LEU A 177 -3.86 19.05 -7.01
CA LEU A 177 -4.41 17.81 -6.49
C LEU A 177 -5.56 17.31 -7.38
N LEU A 178 -5.39 16.12 -7.96
CA LEU A 178 -6.35 15.45 -8.84
C LEU A 178 -7.09 14.30 -8.14
N GLY A 179 -6.47 13.68 -7.14
CA GLY A 179 -7.08 12.60 -6.36
C GLY A 179 -6.27 12.26 -5.13
N ILE A 180 -6.96 11.70 -4.12
CA ILE A 180 -6.36 11.18 -2.90
C ILE A 180 -6.76 9.71 -2.79
N ASP A 181 -5.78 8.85 -2.55
CA ASP A 181 -5.96 7.48 -2.07
C ASP A 181 -5.49 7.39 -0.62
N SER A 182 -6.34 6.86 0.24
CA SER A 182 -6.05 6.69 1.66
C SER A 182 -6.48 5.30 2.10
N ASP A 183 -5.95 4.85 3.23
CA ASP A 183 -6.45 3.63 3.84
C ASP A 183 -7.92 3.79 4.30
N SER A 184 -8.52 2.66 4.73
CA SER A 184 -9.89 2.63 5.21
C SER A 184 -10.09 3.16 6.64
N GLY A 185 -9.12 3.90 7.16
CA GLY A 185 -9.12 4.50 8.48
C GLY A 185 -10.25 5.53 8.66
N SER A 186 -10.78 5.60 9.88
CA SER A 186 -11.81 6.58 10.27
C SER A 186 -11.29 8.03 10.29
N GLU A 187 -9.98 8.19 10.37
CA GLU A 187 -9.23 9.44 10.22
C GLU A 187 -9.43 10.06 8.83
N PHE A 188 -9.60 9.24 7.79
CA PHE A 188 -9.78 9.67 6.41
C PHE A 188 -11.22 9.49 5.92
N ILE A 189 -11.84 8.35 6.23
CA ILE A 189 -13.24 8.06 5.87
C ILE A 189 -14.17 8.82 6.82
N ASN A 190 -14.34 10.11 6.56
CA ASN A 190 -15.20 11.01 7.34
C ASN A 190 -15.87 12.10 6.48
N ALA A 191 -16.90 12.73 7.02
CA ALA A 191 -17.71 13.72 6.29
C ALA A 191 -16.92 15.00 5.95
N HIS A 192 -15.90 15.36 6.74
CA HIS A 192 -15.06 16.53 6.46
C HIS A 192 -14.24 16.29 5.19
N LEU A 193 -13.51 15.17 5.13
CA LEU A 193 -12.70 14.84 3.95
C LEU A 193 -13.57 14.61 2.72
N TYR A 194 -14.73 13.95 2.88
CA TYR A 194 -15.68 13.78 1.78
C TYR A 194 -16.16 15.13 1.20
N ARG A 195 -16.67 16.03 2.05
CA ARG A 195 -17.15 17.35 1.61
C ARG A 195 -16.04 18.18 0.96
N TYR A 196 -14.84 18.08 1.52
CA TYR A 196 -13.66 18.71 0.95
C TYR A 196 -13.37 18.18 -0.46
N CYS A 197 -13.29 16.86 -0.65
CA CYS A 197 -13.05 16.27 -1.97
C CYS A 197 -14.12 16.69 -2.99
N ILE A 198 -15.40 16.75 -2.60
CA ILE A 198 -16.48 17.24 -3.48
C ILE A 198 -16.25 18.71 -3.87
N SER A 199 -15.90 19.59 -2.92
CA SER A 199 -15.66 21.00 -3.25
C SER A 199 -14.48 21.22 -4.21
N LEU A 200 -13.53 20.27 -4.27
CA LEU A 200 -12.42 20.33 -5.24
C LEU A 200 -12.86 19.97 -6.64
N VAL A 201 -13.75 19.00 -6.77
CA VAL A 201 -14.34 18.60 -8.06
C VAL A 201 -15.12 19.79 -8.62
N ASP A 202 -15.96 20.43 -7.80
CA ASP A 202 -16.72 21.62 -8.20
C ASP A 202 -15.80 22.77 -8.64
N LEU A 203 -14.69 22.99 -7.92
CA LEU A 203 -13.73 24.04 -8.27
C LEU A 203 -13.01 23.73 -9.59
N LYS A 204 -12.62 22.47 -9.81
CA LYS A 204 -11.97 22.03 -11.05
C LYS A 204 -12.89 22.21 -12.25
N GLU A 205 -14.15 21.82 -12.14
CA GLU A 205 -15.15 22.01 -13.20
C GLU A 205 -15.35 23.50 -13.54
N LYS A 206 -15.37 24.38 -12.53
CA LYS A 206 -15.43 25.83 -12.73
C LYS A 206 -14.20 26.37 -13.46
N ILE A 207 -13.00 25.94 -13.07
CA ILE A 207 -11.74 26.35 -13.73
C ILE A 207 -11.73 25.86 -15.17
N ASP A 208 -12.07 24.60 -15.43
CA ASP A 208 -12.12 24.03 -16.77
C ASP A 208 -13.14 24.78 -17.66
N ALA A 209 -14.28 25.19 -17.11
CA ALA A 209 -15.27 25.99 -17.81
C ALA A 209 -14.74 27.39 -18.18
N VAL A 210 -14.00 28.04 -17.27
CA VAL A 210 -13.35 29.34 -17.53
C VAL A 210 -12.25 29.20 -18.59
N LEU A 211 -11.36 28.22 -18.46
CA LEU A 211 -10.28 27.97 -19.42
C LEU A 211 -10.82 27.65 -20.82
N LYS A 212 -11.94 26.93 -20.92
CA LYS A 212 -12.61 26.64 -22.21
C LYS A 212 -13.15 27.91 -22.87
N ARG A 213 -13.55 28.93 -22.09
CA ARG A 213 -13.98 30.25 -22.58
C ARG A 213 -12.81 31.15 -22.95
N LEU A 214 -11.62 30.91 -22.37
CA LEU A 214 -10.39 31.64 -22.66
C LEU A 214 -9.62 31.12 -23.89
N LYS A 215 -10.17 30.15 -24.66
CA LYS A 215 -9.56 29.74 -25.93
C LYS A 215 -9.38 30.98 -26.81
N PRO A 216 -8.17 31.21 -27.36
CA PRO A 216 -7.85 32.46 -28.04
C PRO A 216 -8.79 32.66 -29.23
N THR A 217 -9.45 33.82 -29.26
CA THR A 217 -9.97 34.42 -30.49
C THR A 217 -8.83 34.32 -31.50
N LYS A 218 -9.03 33.62 -32.62
CA LYS A 218 -8.02 33.54 -33.68
C LYS A 218 -7.57 34.97 -33.99
N LEU A 219 -6.32 35.30 -33.72
CA LEU A 219 -5.73 36.51 -34.29
C LEU A 219 -5.79 36.31 -35.81
N GLN A 220 -6.53 37.19 -36.48
CA GLN A 220 -6.56 37.33 -37.93
C GLN A 220 -5.24 37.90 -38.43
#